data_AF-A0A8T2R1X7-F1
#
_entry.id   AF-A0A8T2R1X7-F1
#
_cell.length_a   1.000
_cell.length_b   1.000
_cell.length_c   1.000
_cell.angle_alpha   90.00
_cell.angle_beta   90.00
_cell.angle_gamma   90.00
#
_symmetry.space_group_name_H-M   'P 1'
#
loop_
_entity.id
_entity.type
_entity.pdbx_description
1 polymer ?
#
loop_
_entity_poly.entity_id
_entity_poly.type
_entity_poly.pdbx_seq_one_letter_code
_entity_poly.pdbx_strand_id
1 'polypeptide(L)'
;MRRINMQTLTVNPLMEFNVAAAGLQNNFRISYPSTTRSFTSPSFLRCRCYCTVSPSAGNTKKDFLQATNRRHFMNHVVALILATIGQGQEVLSSFAITEFSSSNEEKLEAIRAELRKVLKRPKAAGLLRLVFHDAGTYNNMTQTGGMNGSILLELERPENAGLGKSVKILEPVKTSLDASMQGLKIFLDFSYRSDINTACLFWLVSWADLIAVAGAEAVSICGGPQIPVRMGRLDALIADPEGELPAETFNALRLKENFSRKGFTTRELVVLSGAHTLGNKGFGNPLVFDNSYFKVLLRKPWTEIGNEMGSMTGLPSDRSLVDDEECLRWINYYANDQEKFFEDFISAYVKLVNSGVNWRTDAAKYSSM
;
A
#
# COMPACT_ATOMS: atom_id res chain seq x y z
N MET A 1 -7.20 -60.93 -11.47
CA MET A 1 -7.64 -59.86 -10.54
C MET A 1 -6.87 -60.02 -9.23
N ARG A 2 -5.94 -59.11 -8.93
CA ARG A 2 -5.13 -59.16 -7.70
C ARG A 2 -5.94 -58.57 -6.53
N ARG A 3 -5.98 -59.30 -5.41
CA ARG A 3 -6.60 -58.89 -4.13
C ARG A 3 -5.75 -57.81 -3.45
N ILE A 4 -6.39 -56.80 -2.90
CA ILE A 4 -5.76 -55.80 -2.01
C ILE A 4 -5.97 -56.27 -0.56
N ASN A 5 -4.89 -56.40 0.19
CA ASN A 5 -4.93 -56.68 1.64
C ASN A 5 -5.08 -55.35 2.40
N MET A 6 -6.08 -55.24 3.28
CA MET A 6 -6.15 -54.18 4.29
C MET A 6 -5.27 -54.56 5.48
N GLN A 7 -4.26 -53.75 5.79
CA GLN A 7 -3.55 -53.81 7.06
C GLN A 7 -4.23 -52.88 8.07
N THR A 8 -4.60 -53.42 9.22
CA THR A 8 -5.06 -52.69 10.41
C THR A 8 -3.90 -51.92 11.06
N LEU A 9 -4.01 -50.59 11.12
CA LEU A 9 -3.10 -49.71 11.86
C LEU A 9 -3.56 -49.58 13.32
N THR A 10 -2.74 -50.05 14.26
CA THR A 10 -2.86 -49.74 15.70
C THR A 10 -2.04 -48.50 16.03
N VAL A 11 -2.68 -47.44 16.53
CA VAL A 11 -2.02 -46.19 16.94
C VAL A 11 -1.97 -46.12 18.47
N ASN A 12 -0.78 -45.86 19.02
CA ASN A 12 -0.55 -45.75 20.47
C ASN A 12 -1.17 -44.44 21.03
N PRO A 13 -1.79 -44.41 22.24
CA PRO A 13 -2.73 -43.33 22.58
C PRO A 13 -2.13 -42.03 23.12
N LEU A 14 -0.81 -41.93 23.31
CA LEU A 14 -0.19 -40.77 23.95
C LEU A 14 1.15 -40.44 23.30
N MET A 15 1.26 -39.22 22.77
CA MET A 15 2.50 -38.62 22.27
C MET A 15 2.70 -37.29 23.01
N GLU A 16 3.79 -37.19 23.76
CA GLU A 16 4.23 -35.96 24.43
C GLU A 16 5.45 -35.43 23.69
N PHE A 17 5.45 -34.13 23.39
CA PHE A 17 6.56 -33.44 22.74
C PHE A 17 6.99 -32.23 23.56
N ASN A 18 8.32 -32.09 23.72
CA ASN A 18 8.94 -30.92 24.32
C ASN A 18 9.59 -30.08 23.23
N VAL A 19 9.20 -28.80 23.14
CA VAL A 19 9.82 -27.83 22.24
C VAL A 19 10.44 -26.73 23.09
N ALA A 20 11.77 -26.57 23.00
CA ALA A 20 12.48 -25.47 23.64
C ALA A 20 12.73 -24.35 22.62
N ALA A 21 12.09 -23.20 22.83
CA ALA A 21 12.39 -21.98 22.09
C ALA A 21 12.60 -20.81 23.07
N ALA A 22 13.73 -20.10 22.92
CA ALA A 22 14.05 -18.83 23.57
C ALA A 22 13.63 -18.71 25.06
N GLY A 23 14.01 -19.67 25.91
CA GLY A 23 13.91 -19.54 27.37
C GLY A 23 12.56 -19.88 28.02
N LEU A 24 11.58 -20.40 27.26
CA LEU A 24 10.33 -20.94 27.81
C LEU A 24 10.21 -22.43 27.48
N GLN A 25 10.20 -23.28 28.51
CA GLN A 25 9.82 -24.70 28.37
C GLN A 25 8.29 -24.79 28.40
N ASN A 26 7.69 -25.18 27.27
CA ASN A 26 6.26 -25.47 27.18
C ASN A 26 6.07 -26.96 26.88
N ASN A 27 5.29 -27.65 27.71
CA ASN A 27 4.93 -29.05 27.51
C ASN A 27 3.56 -29.12 26.82
N PHE A 28 3.48 -29.79 25.69
CA PHE A 28 2.24 -29.97 24.94
C PHE A 28 1.74 -31.41 25.08
N ARG A 29 0.45 -31.56 25.42
CA ARG A 29 -0.20 -32.88 25.60
C ARG A 29 -1.38 -33.01 24.66
N ILE A 30 -1.30 -33.97 23.74
CA ILE A 30 -2.37 -34.28 22.78
C ILE A 30 -3.04 -35.58 23.23
N SER A 31 -4.36 -35.57 23.39
CA SER A 31 -5.15 -36.73 23.76
C SER A 31 -6.18 -37.04 22.67
N TYR A 32 -6.22 -38.30 22.24
CA TYR A 32 -7.20 -38.79 21.28
C TYR A 32 -8.35 -39.48 22.01
N PRO A 33 -9.61 -39.34 21.55
CA PRO A 33 -10.71 -40.12 22.10
C PRO A 33 -10.52 -41.60 21.74
N SER A 34 -10.44 -42.45 22.77
CA SER A 34 -10.29 -43.89 22.68
C SER A 34 -11.62 -44.56 22.29
N THR A 35 -12.00 -44.46 21.03
CA THR A 35 -13.05 -45.32 20.46
C THR A 35 -12.68 -45.73 19.05
N THR A 36 -12.38 -47.02 18.89
CA THR A 36 -12.24 -47.70 17.60
C THR A 36 -13.60 -47.73 16.89
N ARG A 37 -13.74 -46.97 15.80
CA ARG A 37 -14.80 -47.18 14.80
C ARG A 37 -14.22 -47.16 13.41
N SER A 38 -14.56 -48.18 12.63
CA SER A 38 -14.31 -48.25 11.19
C SER A 38 -15.24 -47.26 10.47
N PHE A 39 -14.67 -46.29 9.76
CA PHE A 39 -15.43 -45.36 8.92
C PHE A 39 -15.20 -45.70 7.44
N THR A 40 -16.29 -45.82 6.67
CA THR A 40 -16.30 -46.11 5.22
C THR A 40 -16.56 -44.87 4.36
N SER A 41 -16.35 -43.66 4.89
CA SER A 41 -16.53 -42.37 4.20
C SER A 41 -15.76 -41.26 4.94
N PRO A 42 -15.21 -40.21 4.27
CA PRO A 42 -14.35 -39.22 4.90
C PRO A 42 -15.12 -38.43 5.96
N SER A 43 -14.93 -38.79 7.22
CA SER A 43 -15.50 -38.10 8.36
C SER A 43 -14.39 -37.24 8.97
N PHE A 44 -14.64 -35.93 9.11
CA PHE A 44 -13.71 -35.00 9.74
C PHE A 44 -13.43 -35.42 11.20
N LEU A 45 -12.20 -35.85 11.51
CA LEU A 45 -11.76 -36.03 12.89
C LEU A 45 -11.65 -34.65 13.57
N ARG A 46 -12.48 -34.39 14.56
CA ARG A 46 -12.28 -33.25 15.47
C ARG A 46 -11.27 -33.64 16.55
N CYS A 47 -10.04 -33.15 16.41
CA CYS A 47 -9.04 -33.22 17.48
C CYS A 47 -9.18 -32.01 18.41
N ARG A 48 -9.15 -32.20 19.73
CA ARG A 48 -9.07 -31.10 20.72
C ARG A 48 -7.66 -31.05 21.30
N CYS A 49 -6.95 -29.96 21.05
CA CYS A 49 -5.63 -29.71 21.62
C CYS A 49 -5.79 -28.81 22.86
N TYR A 50 -5.21 -29.20 23.99
CA TYR A 50 -5.21 -28.42 25.22
C TYR A 50 -3.80 -27.90 25.49
N CYS A 51 -3.66 -26.60 25.67
CA CYS A 51 -2.39 -25.96 26.01
C CYS A 51 -2.49 -25.42 27.45
N THR A 52 -1.70 -25.97 28.37
CA THR A 52 -1.58 -25.47 29.74
C THR A 52 -0.29 -24.68 29.87
N VAL A 53 -0.39 -23.39 30.17
CA VAL A 53 0.76 -22.52 30.44
C VAL A 53 0.84 -22.33 31.95
N SER A 54 1.90 -22.83 32.58
CA SER A 54 2.20 -22.52 33.99
C SER A 54 2.86 -21.13 34.05
N PRO A 55 2.35 -20.17 34.84
CA PRO A 55 2.93 -18.84 34.89
C PRO A 55 4.25 -18.89 35.67
N SER A 56 5.36 -18.46 35.06
CA SER A 56 6.47 -17.92 35.83
C SER A 56 6.17 -16.44 36.14
N ALA A 57 6.46 -16.04 37.37
CA ALA A 57 5.97 -14.79 37.95
C ALA A 57 6.47 -13.53 37.18
N GLY A 58 5.51 -12.68 36.79
CA GLY A 58 5.73 -11.26 36.51
C GLY A 58 5.81 -10.85 35.03
N ASN A 59 4.68 -10.43 34.44
CA ASN A 59 4.50 -9.06 33.92
C ASN A 59 3.17 -8.86 33.17
N THR A 60 2.66 -7.65 33.28
CA THR A 60 1.31 -7.16 32.94
C THR A 60 1.15 -6.66 31.49
N LYS A 61 -0.08 -6.77 30.95
CA LYS A 61 -0.70 -5.93 29.89
C LYS A 61 0.05 -5.81 28.53
N LYS A 62 0.44 -6.93 27.90
CA LYS A 62 0.95 -6.97 26.50
C LYS A 62 0.12 -7.84 25.54
N ASP A 63 -1.10 -8.24 25.93
CA ASP A 63 -1.77 -9.39 25.30
C ASP A 63 -2.65 -9.11 24.06
N PHE A 64 -2.73 -7.86 23.57
CA PHE A 64 -3.51 -7.58 22.36
C PHE A 64 -2.74 -7.79 21.04
N LEU A 65 -1.40 -7.88 21.09
CA LEU A 65 -0.52 -8.11 19.93
C LEU A 65 -0.09 -9.57 19.74
N GLN A 66 -0.60 -10.50 20.55
CA GLN A 66 -0.31 -11.93 20.41
C GLN A 66 -1.38 -12.71 19.63
N ALA A 67 -2.54 -12.13 19.33
CA ALA A 67 -3.65 -12.90 18.74
C ALA A 67 -3.44 -13.26 17.26
N THR A 68 -2.87 -12.36 16.45
CA THR A 68 -2.49 -12.63 15.06
C THR A 68 -1.32 -13.62 15.00
N ASN A 69 -0.33 -13.43 15.86
CA ASN A 69 0.82 -14.33 15.98
C ASN A 69 0.44 -15.75 16.45
N ARG A 70 -0.57 -15.87 17.34
CA ARG A 70 -1.10 -17.17 17.78
C ARG A 70 -1.84 -17.92 16.67
N ARG A 71 -2.53 -17.22 15.77
CA ARG A 71 -3.23 -17.85 14.64
C ARG A 71 -2.22 -18.39 13.61
N HIS A 72 -1.18 -17.61 13.28
CA HIS A 72 -0.09 -18.07 12.42
C HIS A 72 0.72 -19.22 13.06
N PHE A 73 1.04 -19.12 14.35
CA PHE A 73 1.76 -20.19 15.06
C PHE A 73 0.94 -21.48 15.16
N MET A 74 -0.35 -21.39 15.47
CA MET A 74 -1.26 -22.54 15.51
C MET A 74 -1.40 -23.21 14.14
N ASN A 75 -1.50 -22.42 13.06
CA ASN A 75 -1.57 -22.95 11.70
C ASN A 75 -0.25 -23.64 11.29
N HIS A 76 0.91 -23.11 11.69
CA HIS A 76 2.21 -23.74 11.47
C HIS A 76 2.38 -25.08 12.21
N VAL A 77 1.88 -25.18 13.44
CA VAL A 77 1.89 -26.45 14.19
C VAL A 77 1.02 -27.50 13.50
N VAL A 78 -0.14 -27.11 12.95
CA VAL A 78 -1.03 -28.00 12.19
C VAL A 78 -0.37 -28.46 10.89
N ALA A 79 0.32 -27.58 10.16
CA ALA A 79 1.05 -27.93 8.94
C ALA A 79 2.21 -28.93 9.22
N LEU A 80 2.95 -28.74 10.31
CA LEU A 80 3.98 -29.69 10.76
C LEU A 80 3.38 -31.06 11.08
N ILE A 81 2.24 -31.09 11.77
CA ILE A 81 1.55 -32.34 12.13
C ILE A 81 1.08 -33.07 10.87
N LEU A 82 0.48 -32.37 9.90
CA LEU A 82 0.04 -32.98 8.64
C LEU A 82 1.20 -33.52 7.80
N ALA A 83 2.36 -32.85 7.81
CA ALA A 83 3.58 -33.34 7.15
C ALA A 83 4.13 -34.64 7.79
N THR A 84 4.02 -34.80 9.11
CA THR A 84 4.49 -36.02 9.80
C THR A 84 3.63 -37.25 9.61
N ILE A 85 2.36 -37.10 9.21
CA ILE A 85 1.40 -38.23 9.09
C ILE A 85 1.47 -38.89 7.69
N GLY A 86 2.33 -38.40 6.79
CA GLY A 86 2.54 -39.01 5.45
C GLY A 86 1.31 -38.95 4.53
N GLN A 87 0.30 -38.16 4.91
CA GLN A 87 -0.92 -37.94 4.14
C GLN A 87 -0.83 -36.54 3.51
N GLY A 88 -0.34 -36.48 2.27
CA GLY A 88 -0.69 -35.38 1.37
C GLY A 88 0.43 -34.43 1.01
N GLN A 89 1.30 -34.86 0.10
CA GLN A 89 2.03 -33.97 -0.79
C GLN A 89 1.07 -33.03 -1.55
N GLU A 90 -0.17 -33.49 -1.83
CA GLU A 90 -1.26 -32.70 -2.43
C GLU A 90 -2.04 -31.81 -1.45
N VAL A 91 -2.09 -32.15 -0.15
CA VAL A 91 -2.81 -31.32 0.85
C VAL A 91 -1.95 -30.14 1.27
N LEU A 92 -0.63 -30.34 1.39
CA LEU A 92 0.32 -29.28 1.72
C LEU A 92 0.51 -28.29 0.56
N SER A 93 0.47 -28.73 -0.70
CA SER A 93 0.54 -27.82 -1.85
C SER A 93 -0.72 -26.95 -1.94
N SER A 94 -1.90 -27.52 -1.73
CA SER A 94 -3.17 -26.79 -1.67
C SER A 94 -3.19 -25.76 -0.52
N PHE A 95 -2.75 -26.16 0.69
CA PHE A 95 -2.72 -25.28 1.86
C PHE A 95 -1.68 -24.15 1.70
N ALA A 96 -0.48 -24.47 1.20
CA ALA A 96 0.59 -23.49 0.96
C ALA A 96 0.26 -22.51 -0.17
N ILE A 97 -0.46 -22.93 -1.22
CA ILE A 97 -0.90 -22.03 -2.30
C ILE A 97 -2.02 -21.11 -1.81
N THR A 98 -2.92 -21.57 -0.93
CA THR A 98 -3.95 -20.71 -0.33
C THR A 98 -3.42 -19.78 0.77
N GLU A 99 -2.36 -20.15 1.49
CA GLU A 99 -1.75 -19.30 2.54
C GLU A 99 -0.75 -18.27 1.99
N PHE A 100 -0.35 -18.35 0.71
CA PHE A 100 0.70 -17.49 0.13
C PHE A 100 0.22 -16.41 -0.84
N SER A 101 -1.08 -16.13 -0.90
CA SER A 101 -1.58 -14.89 -1.48
C SER A 101 -1.89 -13.91 -0.36
N SER A 102 -1.00 -12.95 -0.07
CA SER A 102 -1.48 -11.78 0.65
C SER A 102 -2.52 -11.12 -0.23
N SER A 103 -3.65 -10.82 0.36
CA SER A 103 -4.59 -9.91 -0.25
C SER A 103 -3.90 -8.54 -0.45
N ASN A 104 -4.30 -7.80 -1.47
CA ASN A 104 -3.80 -6.45 -1.69
C ASN A 104 -4.07 -5.53 -0.48
N GLU A 105 -5.12 -5.86 0.28
CA GLU A 105 -5.51 -5.24 1.54
C GLU A 105 -4.45 -5.42 2.64
N GLU A 106 -3.84 -6.61 2.76
CA GLU A 106 -2.76 -6.85 3.74
C GLU A 106 -1.51 -6.02 3.42
N LYS A 107 -1.13 -5.95 2.14
CA LYS A 107 0.01 -5.12 1.71
C LYS A 107 -0.26 -3.64 1.97
N LEU A 108 -1.47 -3.18 1.65
CA LEU A 108 -1.87 -1.80 1.91
C LEU A 108 -1.78 -1.47 3.40
N GLU A 109 -2.27 -2.35 4.28
CA GLU A 109 -2.20 -2.10 5.72
C GLU A 109 -0.76 -2.19 6.25
N ALA A 110 0.08 -3.08 5.71
CA ALA A 110 1.51 -3.13 6.06
C ALA A 110 2.21 -1.81 5.70
N ILE A 111 1.97 -1.27 4.50
CA ILE A 111 2.51 0.03 4.09
C ILE A 111 2.04 1.14 5.03
N ARG A 112 0.74 1.19 5.33
CA ARG A 112 0.18 2.18 6.27
C ARG A 112 0.81 2.08 7.65
N ALA A 113 0.97 0.86 8.17
CA ALA A 113 1.58 0.63 9.47
C ALA A 113 3.02 1.15 9.54
N GLU A 114 3.82 0.95 8.49
CA GLU A 114 5.18 1.47 8.40
C GLU A 114 5.21 3.00 8.18
N LEU A 115 4.35 3.53 7.32
CA LEU A 115 4.25 4.97 7.07
C LEU A 115 3.91 5.75 8.35
N ARG A 116 3.01 5.25 9.20
CA ARG A 116 2.66 5.89 10.50
C ARG A 116 3.89 6.17 11.39
N LYS A 117 4.96 5.38 11.23
CA LYS A 117 6.22 5.55 11.99
C LYS A 117 7.02 6.76 11.50
N VAL A 118 7.04 7.03 10.20
CA VAL A 118 7.93 8.03 9.58
C VAL A 118 7.24 9.31 9.10
N LEU A 119 5.97 9.22 8.72
CA LEU A 119 5.16 10.28 8.15
C LEU A 119 4.53 11.13 9.26
N LYS A 120 4.82 12.44 9.21
CA LYS A 120 4.28 13.48 10.10
C LYS A 120 3.84 14.66 9.24
N ARG A 121 2.90 15.48 9.73
CA ARG A 121 2.29 16.59 8.95
C ARG A 121 3.31 17.49 8.22
N PRO A 122 4.44 17.90 8.83
CA PRO A 122 5.42 18.75 8.13
C PRO A 122 6.08 18.10 6.90
N LYS A 123 6.02 16.77 6.78
CA LYS A 123 6.56 16.00 5.66
C LYS A 123 5.51 15.73 4.56
N ALA A 124 4.22 15.94 4.87
CA ALA A 124 3.11 15.54 4.01
C ALA A 124 3.16 16.22 2.63
N ALA A 125 3.39 17.53 2.59
CA ALA A 125 3.45 18.29 1.33
C ALA A 125 4.52 17.74 0.36
N GLY A 126 5.68 17.33 0.89
CA GLY A 126 6.75 16.75 0.09
C GLY A 126 6.40 15.38 -0.50
N LEU A 127 5.66 14.55 0.24
CA LEU A 127 5.18 13.25 -0.26
C LEU A 127 4.05 13.41 -1.27
N LEU A 128 3.10 14.32 -1.02
CA LEU A 128 2.03 14.61 -1.98
C LEU A 128 2.59 15.17 -3.29
N ARG A 129 3.62 16.02 -3.23
CA ARG A 129 4.35 16.47 -4.42
C ARG A 129 5.05 15.30 -5.12
N LEU A 130 5.68 14.39 -4.38
CA LEU A 130 6.34 13.21 -4.97
C LEU A 130 5.35 12.38 -5.82
N VAL A 131 4.12 12.17 -5.33
CA VAL A 131 3.08 11.48 -6.10
C VAL A 131 2.74 12.22 -7.39
N PHE A 132 2.52 13.54 -7.32
CA PHE A 132 2.20 14.31 -8.51
C PHE A 132 3.33 14.28 -9.55
N HIS A 133 4.59 14.30 -9.11
CA HIS A 133 5.74 14.30 -10.01
C HIS A 133 5.97 12.93 -10.67
N ASP A 134 5.67 11.82 -9.99
CA ASP A 134 5.70 10.48 -10.61
C ASP A 134 4.50 10.31 -11.56
N ALA A 135 3.28 10.55 -11.08
CA ALA A 135 2.07 10.32 -11.88
C ALA A 135 1.85 11.34 -13.01
N GLY A 136 2.33 12.57 -12.83
CA GLY A 136 2.08 13.70 -13.71
C GLY A 136 2.83 13.64 -15.04
N THR A 137 3.76 12.70 -15.22
CA THR A 137 4.46 12.45 -16.49
C THR A 137 3.58 11.75 -17.52
N TYR A 138 2.43 11.17 -17.12
CA TYR A 138 1.55 10.44 -18.03
C TYR A 138 1.19 11.28 -19.27
N ASN A 139 1.08 10.63 -20.42
CA ASN A 139 0.59 11.23 -21.64
C ASN A 139 -0.32 10.23 -22.34
N ASN A 140 -1.60 10.60 -22.48
CA ASN A 140 -2.64 9.74 -23.01
C ASN A 140 -2.51 9.50 -24.54
N MET A 141 -1.77 10.36 -25.25
CA MET A 141 -1.56 10.17 -26.69
C MET A 141 -0.43 9.17 -26.97
N THR A 142 0.68 9.29 -26.23
CA THR A 142 1.85 8.42 -26.40
C THR A 142 1.77 7.15 -25.55
N GLN A 143 0.86 7.10 -24.58
CA GLN A 143 0.74 6.03 -23.58
C GLN A 143 2.06 5.80 -22.82
N THR A 144 2.75 6.90 -22.51
CA THR A 144 4.01 6.91 -21.75
C THR A 144 3.84 7.62 -20.42
N GLY A 145 4.70 7.28 -19.47
CA GLY A 145 4.73 7.83 -18.12
C GLY A 145 3.57 7.42 -17.23
N GLY A 146 3.52 7.97 -16.02
CA GLY A 146 2.47 7.74 -15.03
C GLY A 146 2.99 7.18 -13.72
N MET A 147 2.08 6.75 -12.85
CA MET A 147 2.39 6.33 -11.47
C MET A 147 3.09 4.96 -11.46
N ASN A 148 4.38 4.94 -11.78
CA ASN A 148 5.14 3.72 -12.03
C ASN A 148 6.48 3.69 -11.24
N GLY A 149 6.74 4.67 -10.39
CA GLY A 149 7.97 4.75 -9.58
C GLY A 149 9.21 5.19 -10.35
N SER A 150 9.10 5.58 -11.62
CA SER A 150 10.23 6.07 -12.43
C SER A 150 10.86 7.33 -11.85
N ILE A 151 10.13 8.09 -11.02
CA ILE A 151 10.65 9.30 -10.35
C ILE A 151 11.98 9.07 -9.63
N LEU A 152 12.24 7.84 -9.16
CA LEU A 152 13.52 7.46 -8.52
C LEU A 152 14.72 7.51 -9.46
N LEU A 153 14.48 7.39 -10.76
CA LEU A 153 15.46 7.46 -11.85
C LEU A 153 15.61 8.89 -12.40
N GLU A 154 14.84 9.85 -11.86
CA GLU A 154 14.64 11.18 -12.43
C GLU A 154 14.88 12.32 -11.43
N LEU A 155 15.39 12.01 -10.23
CA LEU A 155 15.52 12.98 -9.14
C LEU A 155 16.48 14.14 -9.44
N GLU A 156 17.40 13.95 -10.39
CA GLU A 156 18.37 14.96 -10.82
C GLU A 156 17.76 15.99 -11.78
N ARG A 157 16.54 15.76 -12.30
CA ARG A 157 15.87 16.70 -13.20
C ARG A 157 15.48 17.98 -12.46
N PRO A 158 15.62 19.18 -13.08
CA PRO A 158 15.33 20.47 -12.42
C PRO A 158 13.92 20.56 -11.81
N GLU A 159 12.92 20.03 -12.51
CA GLU A 159 11.53 20.00 -12.06
C GLU A 159 11.33 19.14 -10.81
N ASN A 160 12.19 18.16 -10.56
CA ASN A 160 12.15 17.24 -9.43
C ASN A 160 13.01 17.71 -8.25
N ALA A 161 13.59 18.92 -8.33
CA ALA A 161 14.46 19.47 -7.29
C ALA A 161 13.84 19.36 -5.89
N GLY A 162 14.63 18.84 -4.96
CA GLY A 162 14.25 18.65 -3.56
C GLY A 162 13.45 17.37 -3.23
N LEU A 163 12.96 16.63 -4.23
CA LEU A 163 12.18 15.40 -4.00
C LEU A 163 13.00 14.24 -3.40
N GLY A 164 14.33 14.27 -3.51
CA GLY A 164 15.19 13.32 -2.82
C GLY A 164 15.00 13.29 -1.29
N LYS A 165 14.53 14.40 -0.68
CA LYS A 165 14.15 14.42 0.74
C LYS A 165 12.91 13.57 1.03
N SER A 166 11.94 13.58 0.11
CA SER A 166 10.72 12.76 0.19
C SER A 166 11.05 11.28 0.04
N VAL A 167 11.92 10.93 -0.90
CA VAL A 167 12.39 9.53 -1.09
C VAL A 167 13.09 9.02 0.16
N LYS A 168 13.99 9.81 0.77
CA LYS A 168 14.67 9.47 2.04
C LYS A 168 13.71 9.21 3.21
N ILE A 169 12.51 9.77 3.19
CA ILE A 169 11.48 9.47 4.21
C ILE A 169 10.89 8.08 3.99
N LEU A 170 10.77 7.65 2.73
CA LEU A 170 10.18 6.37 2.33
C LEU A 170 11.19 5.21 2.31
N GLU A 171 12.48 5.49 2.17
CA GLU A 171 13.55 4.48 2.19
C GLU A 171 13.47 3.51 3.39
N PRO A 172 13.37 3.96 4.66
CA PRO A 172 13.25 3.04 5.80
C PRO A 172 11.98 2.20 5.76
N VAL A 173 10.89 2.75 5.21
CA VAL A 173 9.63 2.02 5.03
C VAL A 173 9.81 0.92 4.00
N LYS A 174 10.41 1.24 2.85
CA LYS A 174 10.71 0.26 1.81
C LYS A 174 11.63 -0.85 2.33
N THR A 175 12.70 -0.49 3.04
CA THR A 175 13.63 -1.47 3.64
C THR A 175 12.93 -2.39 4.63
N SER A 176 12.04 -1.85 5.49
CA SER A 176 11.28 -2.67 6.45
C SER A 176 10.34 -3.65 5.75
N LEU A 177 9.61 -3.18 4.73
CA LEU A 177 8.73 -4.02 3.93
C LEU A 177 9.51 -5.12 3.20
N ASP A 178 10.64 -4.79 2.58
CA ASP A 178 11.48 -5.76 1.87
C ASP A 178 12.13 -6.78 2.82
N ALA A 179 12.59 -6.36 3.99
CA ALA A 179 13.17 -7.26 4.99
C ALA A 179 12.15 -8.27 5.52
N SER A 180 10.90 -7.83 5.73
CA SER A 180 9.80 -8.73 6.11
C SER A 180 9.57 -9.83 5.07
N MET A 181 9.83 -9.52 3.79
CA MET A 181 9.71 -10.46 2.69
C MET A 181 10.92 -11.37 2.51
N GLN A 182 12.13 -10.90 2.80
CA GLN A 182 13.34 -11.74 2.76
C GLN A 182 13.32 -12.83 3.83
N GLY A 183 12.79 -12.54 5.03
CA GLY A 183 12.60 -13.56 6.07
C GLY A 183 11.68 -14.69 5.60
N LEU A 184 10.65 -14.36 4.83
CA LEU A 184 9.72 -15.32 4.23
C LEU A 184 10.38 -16.12 3.09
N LYS A 185 11.21 -15.48 2.25
CA LYS A 185 11.97 -16.17 1.19
C LYS A 185 12.89 -17.25 1.74
N ILE A 186 13.65 -16.93 2.78
CA ILE A 186 14.60 -17.86 3.42
C ILE A 186 13.84 -19.08 3.98
N PHE A 187 12.70 -18.85 4.61
CA PHE A 187 11.85 -19.91 5.17
C PHE A 187 11.31 -20.85 4.09
N LEU A 188 10.88 -20.29 2.95
CA LEU A 188 10.34 -21.07 1.83
C LEU A 188 11.44 -21.83 1.08
N ASP A 189 12.59 -21.21 0.81
CA ASP A 189 13.73 -21.87 0.15
C ASP A 189 14.26 -23.06 1.00
N PHE A 190 14.15 -22.97 2.32
CA PHE A 190 14.52 -24.06 3.23
C PHE A 190 13.51 -25.22 3.22
N SER A 191 12.22 -24.93 2.99
CA SER A 191 11.14 -25.92 3.10
C SER A 191 10.80 -26.61 1.78
N TYR A 192 11.05 -26.00 0.62
CA TYR A 192 10.62 -26.57 -0.67
C TYR A 192 11.56 -26.16 -1.81
N ARG A 193 12.47 -27.07 -2.19
CA ARG A 193 13.41 -26.87 -3.31
C ARG A 193 12.72 -27.19 -4.64
N SER A 194 12.16 -26.19 -5.34
CA SER A 194 12.33 -26.02 -6.81
C SER A 194 11.48 -24.91 -7.43
N ASP A 195 10.29 -24.56 -6.91
CA ASP A 195 9.32 -23.74 -7.67
C ASP A 195 8.92 -22.38 -7.04
N ILE A 196 9.56 -21.96 -5.95
CA ILE A 196 9.14 -20.79 -5.13
C ILE A 196 9.57 -19.41 -5.65
N ASN A 197 10.47 -19.34 -6.63
CA ASN A 197 10.98 -18.05 -7.12
C ASN A 197 9.85 -17.11 -7.57
N THR A 198 8.77 -17.63 -8.14
CA THR A 198 7.62 -16.81 -8.58
C THR A 198 6.76 -16.34 -7.41
N ALA A 199 6.50 -17.20 -6.43
CA ALA A 199 5.68 -16.91 -5.26
C ALA A 199 6.25 -15.72 -4.48
N CYS A 200 7.56 -15.73 -4.20
CA CYS A 200 8.19 -14.70 -3.38
C CYS A 200 8.23 -13.32 -4.05
N LEU A 201 8.20 -13.25 -5.39
CA LEU A 201 8.08 -11.99 -6.14
C LEU A 201 6.68 -11.36 -6.05
N PHE A 202 5.63 -12.13 -5.76
CA PHE A 202 4.25 -11.61 -5.66
C PHE A 202 4.05 -10.70 -4.45
N TRP A 203 4.89 -10.80 -3.44
CA TRP A 203 4.73 -10.06 -2.18
C TRP A 203 5.56 -8.79 -2.09
N LEU A 204 6.36 -8.49 -3.12
CA LEU A 204 7.17 -7.28 -3.13
C LEU A 204 6.27 -6.06 -3.33
N VAL A 205 6.28 -5.15 -2.34
CA VAL A 205 5.69 -3.82 -2.48
C VAL A 205 6.57 -3.02 -3.43
N SER A 206 6.00 -2.58 -4.55
CA SER A 206 6.68 -1.70 -5.50
C SER A 206 6.86 -0.31 -4.91
N TRP A 207 7.88 0.42 -5.37
CA TRP A 207 8.02 1.84 -5.07
C TRP A 207 6.81 2.64 -5.57
N ALA A 208 6.28 2.30 -6.75
CA ALA A 208 5.08 2.89 -7.29
C ALA A 208 3.88 2.77 -6.33
N ASP A 209 3.65 1.59 -5.75
CA ASP A 209 2.59 1.41 -4.74
C ASP A 209 2.89 2.19 -3.45
N LEU A 210 4.12 2.13 -2.95
CA LEU A 210 4.51 2.84 -1.74
C LEU A 210 4.31 4.36 -1.86
N ILE A 211 4.74 4.95 -2.98
CA ILE A 211 4.62 6.39 -3.23
C ILE A 211 3.13 6.78 -3.33
N ALA A 212 2.31 6.02 -4.06
CA ALA A 212 0.88 6.30 -4.23
C ALA A 212 0.13 6.27 -2.89
N VAL A 213 0.42 5.27 -2.04
CA VAL A 213 -0.14 5.18 -0.69
C VAL A 213 0.39 6.30 0.21
N ALA A 214 1.68 6.64 0.11
CA ALA A 214 2.28 7.70 0.93
C ALA A 214 1.63 9.07 0.71
N GLY A 215 1.27 9.43 -0.53
CA GLY A 215 0.53 10.67 -0.80
C GLY A 215 -0.90 10.65 -0.25
N ALA A 216 -1.59 9.51 -0.34
CA ALA A 216 -2.94 9.36 0.22
C ALA A 216 -2.93 9.51 1.76
N GLU A 217 -1.95 8.88 2.42
CA GLU A 217 -1.74 9.04 3.86
C GLU A 217 -1.32 10.47 4.21
N ALA A 218 -0.52 11.14 3.37
CA ALA A 218 -0.13 12.54 3.58
C ALA A 218 -1.34 13.48 3.61
N VAL A 219 -2.34 13.28 2.75
CA VAL A 219 -3.61 14.03 2.77
C VAL A 219 -4.39 13.72 4.06
N SER A 220 -4.56 12.43 4.37
CA SER A 220 -5.32 11.97 5.54
C SER A 220 -4.78 12.51 6.87
N ILE A 221 -3.45 12.43 7.10
CA ILE A 221 -2.87 12.90 8.36
C ILE A 221 -2.97 14.42 8.55
N CYS A 222 -3.16 15.18 7.46
CA CYS A 222 -3.36 16.62 7.46
C CYS A 222 -4.84 17.01 7.58
N GLY A 223 -5.75 16.06 7.85
CA GLY A 223 -7.18 16.32 8.04
C GLY A 223 -8.01 16.31 6.75
N GLY A 224 -7.41 15.92 5.62
CA GLY A 224 -8.11 15.71 4.37
C GLY A 224 -8.84 14.36 4.31
N PRO A 225 -9.45 14.03 3.16
CA PRO A 225 -10.20 12.79 3.00
C PRO A 225 -9.31 11.54 3.02
N GLN A 226 -9.91 10.40 3.35
CA GLN A 226 -9.29 9.09 3.13
C GLN A 226 -9.40 8.72 1.66
N ILE A 227 -8.27 8.46 1.01
CA ILE A 227 -8.21 8.14 -0.42
C ILE A 227 -7.93 6.65 -0.60
N PRO A 228 -8.80 5.89 -1.29
CA PRO A 228 -8.53 4.50 -1.60
C PRO A 228 -7.41 4.40 -2.64
N VAL A 229 -6.46 3.47 -2.43
CA VAL A 229 -5.37 3.22 -3.37
C VAL A 229 -5.41 1.75 -3.77
N ARG A 230 -5.57 1.48 -5.07
CA ARG A 230 -5.43 0.13 -5.64
C ARG A 230 -3.96 -0.28 -5.59
N MET A 231 -3.67 -1.50 -5.16
CA MET A 231 -2.32 -2.06 -5.11
C MET A 231 -1.99 -2.88 -6.36
N GLY A 232 -0.71 -3.21 -6.54
CA GLY A 232 -0.22 -4.11 -7.59
C GLY A 232 0.51 -3.42 -8.72
N ARG A 233 0.98 -2.18 -8.52
CA ARG A 233 1.79 -1.46 -9.53
C ARG A 233 3.12 -2.17 -9.76
N LEU A 234 3.58 -2.20 -11.01
CA LEU A 234 4.94 -2.58 -11.36
C LEU A 234 5.84 -1.35 -11.38
N ASP A 235 7.04 -1.48 -10.82
CA ASP A 235 8.05 -0.43 -10.90
C ASP A 235 8.61 -0.34 -12.32
N ALA A 236 8.79 0.89 -12.81
CA ALA A 236 9.46 1.16 -14.07
C ALA A 236 10.95 0.83 -13.98
N LEU A 237 11.51 0.35 -15.10
CA LEU A 237 12.94 0.06 -15.23
C LEU A 237 13.73 1.19 -15.89
N ILE A 238 13.02 2.16 -16.47
CA ILE A 238 13.57 3.31 -17.17
C ILE A 238 12.85 4.58 -16.72
N ALA A 239 13.52 5.72 -16.84
CA ALA A 239 12.94 7.02 -16.59
C ALA A 239 11.82 7.36 -17.60
N ASP A 240 10.83 8.10 -17.15
CA ASP A 240 9.76 8.63 -17.99
C ASP A 240 10.25 9.77 -18.90
N PRO A 241 9.50 10.11 -19.96
CA PRO A 241 9.85 11.23 -20.86
C PRO A 241 9.92 12.59 -20.13
N GLU A 242 10.86 13.43 -20.56
CA GLU A 242 11.01 14.80 -20.05
C GLU A 242 9.94 15.75 -20.62
N GLY A 243 9.71 16.87 -19.92
CA GLY A 243 8.84 17.95 -20.40
C GLY A 243 7.35 17.67 -20.29
N GLU A 244 6.95 16.62 -19.57
CA GLU A 244 5.53 16.28 -19.42
C GLU A 244 4.84 16.98 -18.24
N LEU A 245 5.60 17.41 -17.23
CA LEU A 245 5.06 18.11 -16.06
C LEU A 245 4.69 19.58 -16.38
N PRO A 246 3.64 20.14 -15.77
CA PRO A 246 3.28 21.54 -15.94
C PRO A 246 4.31 22.46 -15.26
N ALA A 247 4.72 23.54 -15.93
CA ALA A 247 5.62 24.52 -15.34
C ALA A 247 4.88 25.48 -14.39
N GLU A 248 5.57 25.95 -13.34
CA GLU A 248 5.03 26.91 -12.37
C GLU A 248 4.64 28.27 -13.01
N THR A 249 5.10 28.54 -14.23
CA THR A 249 4.85 29.77 -14.99
C THR A 249 3.73 29.65 -16.04
N PHE A 250 3.14 28.46 -16.22
CA PHE A 250 2.08 28.27 -17.20
C PHE A 250 0.84 29.09 -16.83
N ASN A 251 0.19 29.69 -17.85
CA ASN A 251 -1.13 30.28 -17.69
C ASN A 251 -2.23 29.20 -17.75
N ALA A 252 -3.48 29.58 -17.45
CA ALA A 252 -4.62 28.67 -17.43
C ALA A 252 -4.81 27.89 -18.75
N LEU A 253 -4.61 28.53 -19.91
CA LEU A 253 -4.69 27.83 -21.21
C LEU A 253 -3.67 26.69 -21.30
N ARG A 254 -2.40 26.97 -20.99
CA ARG A 254 -1.32 25.97 -21.03
C ARG A 254 -1.49 24.88 -20.00
N LEU A 255 -2.04 25.20 -18.82
CA LEU A 255 -2.40 24.20 -17.81
C LEU A 255 -3.52 23.27 -18.31
N LYS A 256 -4.59 23.82 -18.89
CA LYS A 256 -5.68 23.04 -19.49
C LYS A 256 -5.18 22.14 -20.62
N GLU A 257 -4.33 22.65 -21.51
CA GLU A 257 -3.70 21.83 -22.57
C GLU A 257 -2.85 20.69 -22.00
N ASN A 258 -2.03 20.96 -20.99
CA ASN A 258 -1.18 19.96 -20.35
C ASN A 258 -2.01 18.86 -19.67
N PHE A 259 -3.02 19.22 -18.88
CA PHE A 259 -3.90 18.27 -18.20
C PHE A 259 -4.82 17.52 -19.18
N SER A 260 -5.28 18.17 -20.24
CA SER A 260 -6.08 17.50 -21.28
C SER A 260 -5.30 16.40 -21.99
N ARG A 261 -3.99 16.60 -22.27
CA ARG A 261 -3.12 15.54 -22.82
C ARG A 261 -2.96 14.34 -21.87
N LYS A 262 -3.21 14.54 -20.57
CA LYS A 262 -3.22 13.50 -19.53
C LYS A 262 -4.59 12.86 -19.33
N GLY A 263 -5.60 13.30 -20.10
CA GLY A 263 -6.98 12.83 -19.98
C GLY A 263 -7.77 13.50 -18.85
N PHE A 264 -7.33 14.64 -18.33
CA PHE A 264 -8.01 15.39 -17.26
C PHE A 264 -8.81 16.56 -17.81
N THR A 265 -9.98 16.79 -17.22
CA THR A 265 -10.86 17.93 -17.48
C THR A 265 -10.39 19.17 -16.74
N THR A 266 -10.93 20.35 -17.09
CA THR A 266 -10.67 21.60 -16.36
C THR A 266 -11.06 21.50 -14.88
N ARG A 267 -12.16 20.81 -14.55
CA ARG A 267 -12.57 20.54 -13.16
C ARG A 267 -11.52 19.76 -12.40
N GLU A 268 -10.97 18.72 -13.01
CA GLU A 268 -9.97 17.87 -12.38
C GLU A 268 -8.61 18.58 -12.26
N LEU A 269 -8.24 19.43 -13.22
CA LEU A 269 -7.11 20.35 -13.07
C LEU A 269 -7.28 21.21 -11.81
N VAL A 270 -8.40 21.93 -11.70
CA VAL A 270 -8.64 22.86 -10.58
C VAL A 270 -8.68 22.13 -9.24
N VAL A 271 -9.33 20.96 -9.17
CA VAL A 271 -9.42 20.22 -7.91
C VAL A 271 -8.04 19.70 -7.47
N LEU A 272 -7.22 19.19 -8.40
CA LEU A 272 -5.87 18.70 -8.08
C LEU A 272 -4.94 19.85 -7.66
N SER A 273 -5.08 21.05 -8.25
CA SER A 273 -4.35 22.24 -7.80
C SER A 273 -4.64 22.61 -6.33
N GLY A 274 -5.79 22.18 -5.78
CA GLY A 274 -6.12 22.29 -4.37
C GLY A 274 -5.08 21.66 -3.42
N ALA A 275 -4.26 20.73 -3.90
CA ALA A 275 -3.13 20.17 -3.15
C ALA A 275 -2.14 21.23 -2.65
N HIS A 276 -2.06 22.39 -3.31
CA HIS A 276 -1.22 23.52 -2.89
C HIS A 276 -1.67 24.17 -1.57
N THR A 277 -2.82 23.77 -1.01
CA THR A 277 -3.17 24.11 0.38
C THR A 277 -2.15 23.57 1.40
N LEU A 278 -1.40 22.51 1.05
CA LEU A 278 -0.32 21.99 1.88
C LEU A 278 1.03 22.58 1.50
N GLY A 279 1.85 22.83 2.52
CA GLY A 279 3.20 23.35 2.36
C GLY A 279 3.26 24.87 2.18
N ASN A 280 4.42 25.35 1.74
CA ASN A 280 4.80 26.75 1.92
C ASN A 280 4.44 27.64 0.73
N LYS A 281 3.32 27.38 0.04
CA LYS A 281 2.85 28.22 -1.08
C LYS A 281 1.98 29.40 -0.61
N GLY A 282 1.81 29.57 0.70
CA GLY A 282 1.09 30.72 1.28
C GLY A 282 -0.43 30.56 1.34
N PHE A 283 -0.95 29.35 1.10
CA PHE A 283 -2.37 29.05 1.16
C PHE A 283 -2.76 28.51 2.55
N GLY A 284 -3.28 29.39 3.42
CA GLY A 284 -3.81 28.98 4.71
C GLY A 284 -2.76 28.35 5.64
N ASN A 285 -3.17 27.34 6.42
CA ASN A 285 -2.26 26.60 7.30
C ASN A 285 -1.53 25.50 6.50
N PRO A 286 -0.19 25.52 6.43
CA PRO A 286 0.58 24.60 5.58
C PRO A 286 0.50 23.12 6.00
N LEU A 287 -0.07 22.82 7.16
CA LEU A 287 -0.21 21.49 7.75
C LEU A 287 -1.65 20.97 7.77
N VAL A 288 -2.59 21.70 7.18
CA VAL A 288 -4.02 21.36 7.15
C VAL A 288 -4.48 21.27 5.70
N PHE A 289 -5.07 20.12 5.35
CA PHE A 289 -5.67 19.92 4.04
C PHE A 289 -7.14 20.35 4.11
N ASP A 290 -7.43 21.55 3.63
CA ASP A 290 -8.76 22.15 3.63
C ASP A 290 -8.99 22.97 2.33
N ASN A 291 -10.12 23.68 2.22
CA ASN A 291 -10.40 24.47 1.02
C ASN A 291 -9.80 25.89 1.03
N SER A 292 -8.81 26.17 1.88
CA SER A 292 -8.16 27.49 1.98
C SER A 292 -7.50 27.93 0.68
N TYR A 293 -6.96 26.99 -0.11
CA TYR A 293 -6.41 27.27 -1.43
C TYR A 293 -7.38 28.11 -2.28
N PHE A 294 -8.62 27.63 -2.46
CA PHE A 294 -9.62 28.31 -3.28
C PHE A 294 -10.08 29.63 -2.67
N LYS A 295 -10.26 29.69 -1.35
CA LYS A 295 -10.65 30.92 -0.64
C LYS A 295 -9.61 32.02 -0.78
N VAL A 296 -8.33 31.68 -0.66
CA VAL A 296 -7.21 32.62 -0.80
C VAL A 296 -7.06 33.05 -2.26
N LEU A 297 -7.25 32.13 -3.22
CA LEU A 297 -7.25 32.48 -4.64
C LEU A 297 -8.27 33.57 -4.98
N LEU A 298 -9.51 33.46 -4.45
CA LEU A 298 -10.56 34.46 -4.69
C LEU A 298 -10.28 35.82 -4.06
N ARG A 299 -9.50 35.87 -2.98
CA ARG A 299 -9.07 37.14 -2.36
C ARG A 299 -7.99 37.86 -3.16
N LYS A 300 -7.22 37.13 -3.98
CA LYS A 300 -6.11 37.66 -4.78
C LYS A 300 -5.14 38.56 -3.98
N PRO A 301 -4.59 38.11 -2.82
CA PRO A 301 -3.76 38.95 -1.95
C PRO A 301 -2.49 39.51 -2.64
N TRP A 302 -2.03 38.87 -3.71
CA TRP A 302 -0.92 39.35 -4.54
C TRP A 302 -1.24 40.60 -5.37
N THR A 303 -2.50 41.02 -5.43
CA THR A 303 -2.92 42.26 -6.12
C THR A 303 -3.07 43.45 -5.18
N GLU A 304 -2.98 43.23 -3.86
CA GLU A 304 -3.13 44.27 -2.86
C GLU A 304 -1.84 45.11 -2.74
N ILE A 305 -1.97 46.42 -2.97
CA ILE A 305 -0.85 47.36 -2.88
C ILE A 305 -0.34 47.40 -1.43
N GLY A 306 0.97 47.19 -1.25
CA GLY A 306 1.62 47.19 0.07
C GLY A 306 1.56 45.85 0.82
N ASN A 307 0.93 44.81 0.26
CA ASN A 307 0.91 43.48 0.85
C ASN A 307 2.10 42.63 0.34
N GLU A 308 3.30 42.90 0.86
CA GLU A 308 4.52 42.16 0.47
C GLU A 308 4.39 40.65 0.70
N MET A 309 3.79 40.24 1.82
CA MET A 309 3.51 38.83 2.12
C MET A 309 2.50 38.22 1.12
N GLY A 310 1.48 38.98 0.73
CA GLY A 310 0.49 38.59 -0.28
C GLY A 310 1.11 38.38 -1.66
N SER A 311 2.11 39.19 -2.02
CA SER A 311 2.84 39.05 -3.31
C SER A 311 3.60 37.72 -3.45
N MET A 312 3.92 37.06 -2.33
CA MET A 312 4.58 35.74 -2.28
C MET A 312 3.59 34.57 -2.25
N THR A 313 2.29 34.84 -2.20
CA THR A 313 1.25 33.81 -2.13
C THR A 313 0.96 33.20 -3.50
N GLY A 314 1.05 31.87 -3.59
CA GLY A 314 0.79 31.10 -4.80
C GLY A 314 1.83 31.26 -5.88
N LEU A 315 1.83 30.31 -6.82
CA LEU A 315 2.64 30.35 -8.04
C LEU A 315 1.98 31.23 -9.11
N PRO A 316 2.73 31.70 -10.13
CA PRO A 316 2.13 32.34 -11.30
C PRO A 316 1.02 31.48 -11.93
N SER A 317 1.22 30.15 -11.99
CA SER A 317 0.22 29.19 -12.46
C SER A 317 -1.07 29.21 -11.64
N ASP A 318 -0.97 29.19 -10.31
CA ASP A 318 -2.14 29.29 -9.40
C ASP A 318 -2.93 30.57 -9.66
N ARG A 319 -2.22 31.69 -9.74
CA ARG A 319 -2.82 33.02 -9.94
C ARG A 319 -3.50 33.12 -11.30
N SER A 320 -3.00 32.42 -12.32
CA SER A 320 -3.60 32.45 -13.65
C SER A 320 -4.97 31.74 -13.71
N LEU A 321 -5.25 30.80 -12.80
CA LEU A 321 -6.50 30.03 -12.81
C LEU A 321 -7.72 30.90 -12.47
N VAL A 322 -7.54 31.97 -11.67
CA VAL A 322 -8.66 32.87 -11.30
C VAL A 322 -9.02 33.87 -12.40
N ASP A 323 -8.24 33.93 -13.48
CA ASP A 323 -8.48 34.81 -14.63
C ASP A 323 -9.15 34.07 -15.80
N ASP A 324 -9.27 32.74 -15.72
CA ASP A 324 -10.00 31.90 -16.68
C ASP A 324 -11.42 31.60 -16.17
N GLU A 325 -12.43 31.84 -17.01
CA GLU A 325 -13.85 31.77 -16.61
C GLU A 325 -14.27 30.36 -16.15
N GLU A 326 -13.80 29.31 -16.83
CA GLU A 326 -14.14 27.94 -16.50
C GLU A 326 -13.44 27.51 -15.20
N CYS A 327 -12.15 27.82 -15.05
CA CYS A 327 -11.42 27.57 -13.82
C CYS A 327 -12.03 28.31 -12.63
N LEU A 328 -12.35 29.60 -12.79
CA LEU A 328 -12.96 30.43 -11.76
C LEU A 328 -14.30 29.87 -11.27
N ARG A 329 -15.10 29.26 -12.15
CA ARG A 329 -16.35 28.58 -11.77
C ARG A 329 -16.10 27.45 -10.77
N TRP A 330 -15.12 26.59 -11.04
CA TRP A 330 -14.77 25.47 -10.14
C TRP A 330 -14.09 25.97 -8.86
N ILE A 331 -13.26 27.01 -8.94
CA ILE A 331 -12.65 27.65 -7.76
C ILE A 331 -13.75 28.17 -6.81
N ASN A 332 -14.76 28.87 -7.34
CA ASN A 332 -15.89 29.33 -6.54
C ASN A 332 -16.68 28.16 -5.92
N TYR A 333 -16.89 27.09 -6.68
CA TYR A 333 -17.59 25.90 -6.20
C TYR A 333 -16.88 25.29 -4.97
N TYR A 334 -15.58 25.02 -5.07
CA TYR A 334 -14.80 24.42 -3.97
C TYR A 334 -14.52 25.38 -2.81
N ALA A 335 -14.44 26.68 -3.06
CA ALA A 335 -14.30 27.69 -2.00
C ALA A 335 -15.54 27.71 -1.08
N ASN A 336 -16.73 27.47 -1.64
CA ASN A 336 -17.99 27.46 -0.90
C ASN A 336 -18.31 26.11 -0.26
N ASP A 337 -17.79 25.01 -0.81
CA ASP A 337 -18.09 23.66 -0.33
C ASP A 337 -16.82 22.80 -0.24
N GLN A 338 -16.34 22.60 0.99
CA GLN A 338 -15.17 21.77 1.26
C GLN A 338 -15.45 20.27 1.07
N GLU A 339 -16.68 19.82 1.36
CA GLU A 339 -17.02 18.41 1.20
C GLU A 339 -16.98 18.02 -0.27
N LYS A 340 -17.48 18.90 -1.15
CA LYS A 340 -17.37 18.72 -2.60
C LYS A 340 -15.94 18.80 -3.11
N PHE A 341 -15.10 19.65 -2.53
CA PHE A 341 -13.67 19.62 -2.81
C PHE A 341 -13.08 18.25 -2.48
N PHE A 342 -13.37 17.70 -1.30
CA PHE A 342 -12.82 16.42 -0.88
C PHE A 342 -13.31 15.25 -1.73
N GLU A 343 -14.60 15.18 -2.06
CA GLU A 343 -15.19 14.14 -2.92
C GLU A 343 -14.53 14.12 -4.32
N ASP A 344 -14.39 15.29 -4.95
CA ASP A 344 -13.79 15.40 -6.27
C ASP A 344 -12.28 15.19 -6.23
N PHE A 345 -11.61 15.62 -5.16
CA PHE A 345 -10.17 15.40 -4.98
C PHE A 345 -9.85 13.92 -4.86
N ILE A 346 -10.66 13.13 -4.13
CA ILE A 346 -10.51 11.67 -4.07
C ILE A 346 -10.57 11.09 -5.48
N SER A 347 -11.60 11.46 -6.26
CA SER A 347 -11.83 10.92 -7.60
C SER A 347 -10.69 11.27 -8.55
N ALA A 348 -10.25 12.53 -8.55
CA ALA A 348 -9.16 13.00 -9.39
C ALA A 348 -7.79 12.41 -8.98
N TYR A 349 -7.54 12.27 -7.67
CA TYR A 349 -6.32 11.61 -7.17
C TYR A 349 -6.28 10.14 -7.59
N VAL A 350 -7.37 9.39 -7.41
CA VAL A 350 -7.46 7.98 -7.80
C VAL A 350 -7.21 7.83 -9.30
N LYS A 351 -7.79 8.71 -10.13
CA LYS A 351 -7.52 8.75 -11.56
C LYS A 351 -6.03 9.01 -11.84
N LEU A 352 -5.45 10.03 -11.22
CA LEU A 352 -4.03 10.38 -11.35
C LEU A 352 -3.11 9.19 -11.05
N VAL A 353 -3.27 8.54 -9.90
CA VAL A 353 -2.38 7.44 -9.49
C VAL A 353 -2.66 6.11 -10.19
N ASN A 354 -3.68 6.04 -11.04
CA ASN A 354 -4.01 4.85 -11.83
C ASN A 354 -3.75 5.05 -13.34
N SER A 355 -3.45 6.28 -13.78
CA SER A 355 -3.08 6.59 -15.15
C SER A 355 -1.66 6.10 -15.47
N GLY A 356 -1.49 5.50 -16.66
CA GLY A 356 -0.17 5.03 -17.13
C GLY A 356 0.40 3.82 -16.38
N VAL A 357 -0.38 3.19 -15.50
CA VAL A 357 0.09 2.11 -14.64
C VAL A 357 0.13 0.76 -15.36
N ASN A 358 1.27 0.08 -15.24
CA ASN A 358 1.35 -1.35 -15.50
C ASN A 358 1.03 -2.15 -14.23
N TRP A 359 -0.05 -2.92 -14.28
CA TRP A 359 -0.49 -3.74 -13.16
C TRP A 359 0.13 -5.13 -13.24
N ARG A 360 0.50 -5.71 -12.09
CA ARG A 360 0.72 -7.15 -11.99
C ARG A 360 -0.56 -7.85 -12.42
N THR A 361 -0.47 -8.73 -13.40
CA THR A 361 -1.60 -9.58 -13.77
C THR A 361 -1.77 -10.66 -12.72
N ASP A 362 -3.00 -10.88 -12.26
CA ASP A 362 -3.28 -12.03 -11.41
C ASP A 362 -3.02 -13.30 -12.23
N ALA A 363 -2.11 -14.17 -11.74
CA ALA A 363 -1.79 -15.44 -12.38
C ALA A 363 -3.02 -16.35 -12.56
N ALA A 364 -4.14 -16.05 -11.90
CA ALA A 364 -5.42 -16.74 -12.01
C ALA A 364 -6.03 -16.75 -13.42
N LYS A 365 -5.57 -15.93 -14.38
CA LYS A 365 -6.05 -15.97 -15.77
C LYS A 365 -5.41 -17.03 -16.67
N TYR A 366 -4.34 -17.69 -16.21
CA TYR A 366 -3.61 -18.68 -17.03
C TYR A 366 -3.80 -20.14 -16.59
N SER A 367 -4.68 -20.43 -15.62
CA SER A 367 -4.99 -21.81 -15.23
C SER A 367 -6.20 -22.41 -15.96
N SER A 368 -6.72 -21.74 -17.00
CA SER A 368 -7.91 -22.18 -17.76
C SER A 368 -7.71 -22.20 -19.28
N MET A 369 -6.48 -22.37 -19.76
CA MET A 369 -6.19 -22.69 -21.16
C MET A 369 -5.56 -24.07 -21.28
#